data_AF-A0A526Z645-F1
#
_entry.id   AF-A0A526Z645-F1
#
_cell.length_a   1.000
_cell.length_b   1.000
_cell.length_c   1.000
_cell.angle_alpha   90.00
_cell.angle_beta   90.00
_cell.angle_gamma   90.00
#
_symmetry.space_group_name_H-M   'P 1'
#
loop_
_entity.id
_entity.type
_entity.pdbx_description
1 polymer ?
#
loop_
_entity_poly.entity_id
_entity_poly.type
_entity_poly.pdbx_seq_one_letter_code
_entity_poly.pdbx_strand_id
1 'polypeptide(L)'
;IKVAQEVGISLAEIGEALASLPEGRTPTRGDWNVLSTAWRDQLDRKIAQLKKLRDGLTDCIGCGCMSIDKCPLRNKEDRLSAQGPGARRLLVAR
;
A
#
# COMPACT_ATOMS: atom_id res chain seq x y z
N ILE A 1 7.54 20.01 -2.84
CA ILE A 1 6.26 19.53 -3.41
C ILE A 1 6.49 18.43 -4.45
N LYS A 2 7.11 18.69 -5.62
CA LYS A 2 7.30 17.67 -6.68
C LYS A 2 7.90 16.34 -6.20
N VAL A 3 8.99 16.40 -5.42
CA VAL A 3 9.64 15.20 -4.87
C VAL A 3 8.69 14.35 -4.01
N ALA A 4 7.84 14.97 -3.20
CA ALA A 4 6.85 14.23 -2.40
C ALA A 4 5.79 13.56 -3.29
N GLN A 5 5.39 14.20 -4.39
CA GLN A 5 4.47 13.60 -5.36
C GLN A 5 5.12 12.43 -6.11
N GLU A 6 6.41 12.48 -6.42
CA GLU A 6 7.16 11.36 -7.03
C GLU A 6 7.26 10.14 -6.09
N VAL A 7 7.31 10.38 -4.77
CA VAL A 7 7.17 9.32 -3.74
C VAL A 7 5.73 8.77 -3.67
N GLY A 8 4.78 9.41 -4.38
CA GLY A 8 3.37 9.05 -4.41
C GLY A 8 2.60 9.51 -3.17
N ILE A 9 3.01 10.64 -2.58
CA ILE A 9 2.30 11.30 -1.49
C ILE A 9 1.25 12.22 -2.10
N SER A 10 0.03 12.18 -1.58
CA SER A 10 -1.08 12.99 -2.10
C SER A 10 -0.87 14.48 -1.82
N LEU A 11 -1.51 15.35 -2.60
CA LEU A 11 -1.47 16.79 -2.35
C LEU A 11 -2.06 17.17 -0.99
N ALA A 12 -3.05 16.42 -0.50
CA ALA A 12 -3.63 16.61 0.83
C ALA A 12 -2.59 16.35 1.93
N GLU A 13 -1.93 15.20 1.89
CA GLU A 13 -0.86 14.85 2.86
C GLU A 13 0.33 15.82 2.78
N ILE A 14 0.69 16.29 1.59
CA ILE A 14 1.72 17.33 1.42
C ILE A 14 1.26 18.63 2.09
N GLY A 15 -0.01 19.02 1.93
CA GLY A 15 -0.60 20.18 2.57
C GLY A 15 -0.53 20.10 4.09
N GLU A 16 -0.93 18.97 4.67
CA GLU A 16 -0.85 18.71 6.11
C GLU A 16 0.60 18.76 6.62
N ALA A 17 1.54 18.13 5.91
CA ALA A 17 2.95 18.15 6.27
C ALA A 17 3.54 19.57 6.24
N LEU A 18 3.20 20.37 5.22
CA LEU A 18 3.64 21.76 5.12
C LEU A 18 2.99 22.66 6.18
N ALA A 19 1.75 22.36 6.58
CA ALA A 19 1.08 23.08 7.68
C ALA A 19 1.74 22.84 9.05
N SER A 20 2.51 21.75 9.20
CA SER A 20 3.31 21.52 10.41
C SER A 20 4.58 22.37 10.49
N LEU A 21 4.95 23.07 9.40
CA LEU A 21 6.11 23.94 9.40
C LEU A 21 5.83 25.23 10.21
N PRO A 22 6.85 25.78 10.89
CA PRO A 22 6.69 26.99 11.68
C PRO A 22 6.25 28.18 10.83
N GLU A 23 5.26 28.91 11.34
CA GLU A 23 4.80 30.18 10.78
C GLU A 23 5.74 31.34 11.18
N GLY A 24 5.80 32.37 10.34
CA GLY A 24 6.54 33.61 10.66
C GLY A 24 8.07 33.54 10.50
N ARG A 25 8.61 32.40 10.06
CA ARG A 25 10.03 32.30 9.65
C ARG A 25 10.21 31.36 8.46
N THR A 26 11.31 31.54 7.74
CA THR A 26 11.72 30.57 6.71
C THR A 26 12.05 29.22 7.37
N PRO A 27 11.51 28.09 6.87
CA PRO A 27 11.88 26.77 7.34
C PRO A 27 13.39 26.52 7.18
N THR A 28 13.99 25.96 8.23
CA THR A 28 15.40 25.60 8.29
C THR A 28 15.64 24.22 7.69
N ARG A 29 16.90 23.87 7.48
CA ARG A 29 17.30 22.51 7.09
C ARG A 29 16.78 21.45 8.07
N GLY A 30 16.73 21.76 9.37
CA GLY A 30 16.20 20.85 10.39
C GLY A 30 14.72 20.56 10.20
N ASP A 31 13.91 21.60 9.95
CA ASP A 31 12.48 21.45 9.67
C ASP A 31 12.26 20.59 8.41
N TRP A 32 13.01 20.87 7.33
CA TRP A 32 12.95 20.06 6.11
C TRP A 32 13.38 18.61 6.33
N ASN A 33 14.34 18.36 7.22
CA ASN A 33 14.81 17.01 7.52
C ASN A 33 13.74 16.16 8.20
N VAL A 34 12.88 16.76 9.01
CA VAL A 34 11.74 16.06 9.63
C VAL A 34 10.76 15.60 8.55
N LEU A 35 10.36 16.50 7.65
CA LEU A 35 9.43 16.19 6.56
C LEU A 35 10.02 15.14 5.60
N SER A 36 11.28 15.31 5.18
CA SER A 36 11.92 14.38 4.24
C SER A 36 12.13 13.00 4.84
N THR A 37 12.40 12.89 6.15
CA THR A 37 12.49 11.61 6.85
C THR A 37 11.15 10.88 6.82
N ALA A 38 10.05 11.57 7.12
CA ALA A 38 8.71 10.96 7.07
C ALA A 38 8.36 10.46 5.66
N TRP A 39 8.69 11.22 4.62
CA TRP A 39 8.47 10.83 3.23
C TRP A 39 9.34 9.65 2.80
N ARG A 40 10.61 9.62 3.22
CA ARG A 40 11.50 8.48 3.00
C ARG A 40 10.92 7.22 3.65
N ASP A 41 10.46 7.30 4.88
CA ASP A 41 9.92 6.15 5.59
C ASP A 41 8.62 5.64 4.92
N GLN A 42 7.79 6.53 4.35
CA GLN A 42 6.65 6.14 3.51
C GLN A 42 7.10 5.43 2.22
N LEU A 43 8.15 5.94 1.56
CA LEU A 43 8.72 5.31 0.37
C LEU A 43 9.21 3.89 0.69
N ASP A 44 9.96 3.73 1.79
CA ASP A 44 10.49 2.44 2.22
C ASP A 44 9.38 1.43 2.51
N ARG A 45 8.28 1.87 3.15
CA ARG A 45 7.09 1.01 3.35
C ARG A 45 6.49 0.54 2.04
N LYS A 46 6.33 1.44 1.05
CA LYS A 46 5.83 1.07 -0.28
C LYS A 46 6.78 0.11 -0.99
N ILE A 47 8.08 0.36 -0.95
CA ILE A 47 9.09 -0.54 -1.53
C ILE A 47 9.00 -1.92 -0.90
N ALA A 48 8.87 -2.03 0.43
CA ALA A 48 8.75 -3.30 1.11
C ALA A 48 7.47 -4.06 0.69
N GLN A 49 6.35 -3.37 0.59
CA GLN A 49 5.09 -3.95 0.10
C GLN A 49 5.20 -4.43 -1.35
N LEU A 50 5.79 -3.62 -2.23
CA LEU A 50 5.98 -3.96 -3.64
C LEU A 50 6.97 -5.12 -3.82
N LYS A 51 8.05 -5.18 -3.03
CA LYS A 51 8.97 -6.32 -3.02
C LYS A 51 8.23 -7.60 -2.59
N LYS A 52 7.47 -7.54 -1.50
CA LYS A 52 6.67 -8.68 -1.04
C LYS A 52 5.66 -9.15 -2.10
N LEU A 53 5.00 -8.21 -2.77
CA LEU A 53 4.07 -8.52 -3.85
C LEU A 53 4.79 -9.16 -5.03
N ARG A 54 5.91 -8.58 -5.48
CA ARG A 54 6.75 -9.14 -6.57
C ARG A 54 7.22 -10.55 -6.23
N ASP A 55 7.72 -10.76 -5.02
CA ASP A 55 8.25 -12.06 -4.61
C ASP A 55 7.12 -13.09 -4.56
N GLY A 56 5.95 -12.73 -4.03
CA GLY A 56 4.77 -13.61 -4.07
C GLY A 56 4.17 -13.80 -5.47
N LEU A 57 4.38 -12.87 -6.42
CA LEU A 57 4.00 -13.08 -7.82
C LEU A 57 4.87 -14.17 -8.47
N THR A 58 6.16 -14.26 -8.12
CA THR A 58 7.02 -15.38 -8.54
C THR A 58 6.45 -16.71 -8.07
N ASP A 59 5.95 -16.78 -6.83
CA ASP A 59 5.30 -18.00 -6.30
C ASP A 59 3.99 -18.32 -7.04
N CYS A 60 3.18 -17.31 -7.40
CA CYS A 60 1.96 -17.53 -8.18
C CYS A 60 2.24 -17.85 -9.68
N ILE A 61 3.42 -17.50 -10.23
CA ILE A 61 3.87 -17.93 -11.57
C ILE A 61 4.45 -19.37 -11.52
N GLY A 62 5.24 -19.70 -10.50
CA GLY A 62 5.84 -21.03 -10.30
C GLY A 62 4.83 -22.14 -9.99
N CYS A 63 3.69 -21.79 -9.39
CA CYS A 63 2.54 -22.69 -9.24
C CYS A 63 1.79 -22.94 -10.56
N GLY A 64 1.96 -22.08 -11.57
CA GLY A 64 1.39 -22.22 -12.91
C GLY A 64 -0.14 -22.19 -12.99
N CYS A 65 -0.85 -21.98 -11.88
CA CYS A 65 -2.27 -22.26 -11.84
C CYS A 65 -3.16 -21.11 -12.33
N MET A 66 -2.74 -19.84 -12.24
CA MET A 66 -3.63 -18.67 -12.42
C MET A 66 -5.01 -18.86 -11.74
N SER A 67 -5.09 -19.73 -10.73
CA SER A 67 -6.34 -20.19 -10.14
C SER A 67 -6.60 -19.30 -8.95
N ILE A 68 -7.72 -18.59 -9.06
CA ILE A 68 -8.31 -17.74 -8.03
C ILE A 68 -8.46 -18.50 -6.70
N ASP A 69 -8.54 -19.82 -6.76
CA ASP A 69 -8.86 -20.72 -5.65
C ASP A 69 -7.63 -21.09 -4.81
N LYS A 70 -6.41 -20.83 -5.30
CA LYS A 70 -5.16 -21.29 -4.64
C LYS A 70 -4.12 -20.22 -4.36
N CYS A 71 -4.21 -19.01 -4.91
CA CYS A 71 -3.18 -17.98 -4.70
C CYS A 71 -3.40 -17.30 -3.32
N PRO A 72 -2.51 -17.54 -2.31
CA PRO A 72 -2.67 -17.00 -0.94
C PRO A 72 -2.59 -15.47 -0.88
N LEU A 73 -2.06 -14.86 -1.94
CA LEU A 73 -2.02 -13.40 -2.12
C LEU A 73 -3.41 -12.78 -2.30
N ARG A 74 -4.40 -13.53 -2.80
CA ARG A 74 -5.72 -12.97 -3.17
C ARG A 74 -6.80 -13.24 -2.14
N ASN A 75 -6.77 -14.40 -1.48
CA ASN A 75 -7.78 -14.78 -0.49
C ASN A 75 -7.16 -15.59 0.68
N LYS A 76 -6.21 -14.97 1.39
CA LYS A 76 -5.44 -15.62 2.49
C LYS A 76 -6.33 -16.26 3.57
N GLU A 77 -7.56 -15.79 3.72
CA GLU A 77 -8.54 -16.27 4.69
C GLU A 77 -9.82 -16.82 4.04
N ASP A 78 -9.72 -17.51 2.90
CA ASP A 78 -10.89 -18.09 2.23
C ASP A 78 -11.55 -19.22 3.04
N ARG A 79 -12.26 -18.87 4.11
CA ARG A 79 -13.03 -19.81 4.94
C ARG A 79 -14.18 -20.45 4.17
N LEU A 80 -14.63 -19.83 3.08
CA LEU A 80 -15.73 -20.33 2.25
C LEU A 80 -15.25 -21.34 1.21
N SER A 81 -13.94 -21.46 0.95
CA SER A 81 -13.37 -22.51 0.09
C SER A 81 -13.76 -23.93 0.54
N ALA A 82 -13.93 -24.14 1.86
CA ALA A 82 -14.43 -25.39 2.42
C ALA A 82 -15.86 -25.74 1.96
N GLN A 83 -16.61 -24.76 1.44
CA GLN A 83 -17.96 -24.91 0.91
C GLN A 83 -17.99 -25.05 -0.62
N GLY A 84 -16.82 -25.15 -1.26
CA GLY A 84 -16.67 -25.33 -2.70
C GLY A 84 -16.00 -24.13 -3.39
N PRO A 85 -15.59 -24.28 -4.66
CA PRO A 85 -14.86 -23.25 -5.39
C PRO A 85 -15.75 -22.04 -5.78
N GLY A 86 -15.15 -20.84 -5.86
CA GLY A 86 -15.78 -19.60 -6.36
C GLY A 86 -16.58 -18.77 -5.33
N ALA A 87 -17.13 -17.62 -5.76
CA ALA A 87 -17.88 -16.69 -4.90
C ALA A 87 -19.25 -17.24 -4.43
N ARG A 88 -19.62 -17.07 -3.15
CA ARG A 88 -20.95 -17.36 -2.54
C ARG A 88 -21.15 -16.42 -1.33
N ARG A 89 -22.32 -15.89 -0.93
CA ARG A 89 -23.75 -16.16 -1.15
C ARG A 89 -24.49 -14.81 -1.19
N LEU A 90 -25.64 -14.75 -1.86
CA LEU A 90 -26.80 -14.01 -1.36
C LEU A 90 -28.03 -14.88 -1.62
N LEU A 91 -28.64 -15.40 -0.56
CA LEU A 91 -30.01 -15.91 -0.63
C LEU A 91 -30.89 -14.81 -0.07
N VAL A 92 -31.46 -14.02 -0.97
CA VAL A 92 -32.48 -13.02 -0.65
C VAL A 92 -33.83 -13.63 -1.05
N ALA A 93 -34.59 -14.13 -0.09
CA ALA A 93 -36.03 -14.31 -0.20
C ALA A 93 -36.65 -13.79 1.09
N ARG A 94 -37.71 -12.98 0.91
CA ARG A 94 -38.42 -12.17 1.91
C ARG A 94 -38.83 -12.95 3.16
#